data_AF-A0A6J7RBI9-F1
#
_entry.id   AF-A0A6J7RBI9-F1
#
_cell.length_a   1.000
_cell.length_b   1.000
_cell.length_c   1.000
_cell.angle_alpha   90.00
_cell.angle_beta   90.00
_cell.angle_gamma   90.00
#
_symmetry.space_group_name_H-M   'P 1'
#
loop_
_entity.id
_entity.type
_entity.pdbx_description
1 polymer ?
#
loop_
_entity_poly.entity_id
_entity_poly.type
_entity_poly.pdbx_seq_one_letter_code
_entity_poly.pdbx_strand_id
1 'polypeptide(L)'
;MSIVVSLAVAVAVLLLMPATATLRTRSPSVLPAFVSLPSAPQLRNRLMHRLLRRQARDSRRRRSLRLVDAMVCELRAGLAPRAALLAATSTLTEPLCPRAAAAAALGGDVASALRADAASLGLPLLIGVGVCWQVSESTGAGLASGLDQLLVTARADEEVRAEVAGQLAAPRATARLLAVLPLFGLMLGSSLGVSPLGWLLGSPGGWAVLAAGVGEIAVGLWWISRMVARIERDLMGHVKGAQPR
;
A
#
# COMPACT_ATOMS: atom_id res chain seq x y z
N MET A 1 -17.67 -33.33 20.22
CA MET A 1 -17.05 -32.99 18.91
C MET A 1 -17.72 -31.78 18.23
N SER A 2 -18.42 -30.91 18.98
CA SER A 2 -19.22 -29.80 18.41
C SER A 2 -18.65 -28.40 18.70
N ILE A 3 -17.62 -28.30 19.56
CA ILE A 3 -17.01 -27.03 19.99
C ILE A 3 -15.94 -26.56 19.00
N VAL A 4 -15.20 -27.48 18.37
CA VAL A 4 -14.14 -27.14 17.39
C VAL A 4 -14.74 -26.69 16.05
N VAL A 5 -15.85 -27.32 15.62
CA VAL A 5 -16.64 -26.85 14.48
C VAL A 5 -17.33 -25.52 14.80
N SER A 6 -17.83 -25.32 16.03
CA SER A 6 -18.39 -24.02 16.46
C SER A 6 -17.34 -22.91 16.56
N LEU A 7 -16.09 -23.22 16.94
CA LEU A 7 -14.99 -22.25 17.00
C LEU A 7 -14.50 -21.87 15.59
N ALA A 8 -14.46 -22.84 14.66
CA ALA A 8 -14.15 -22.57 13.26
C ALA A 8 -15.27 -21.76 12.56
N VAL A 9 -16.55 -22.07 12.84
CA VAL A 9 -17.71 -21.28 12.40
C VAL A 9 -17.71 -19.90 13.07
N ALA A 10 -17.32 -19.77 14.34
CA ALA A 10 -17.19 -18.48 15.02
C ALA A 10 -16.06 -17.63 14.45
N VAL A 11 -14.89 -18.21 14.13
CA VAL A 11 -13.77 -17.50 13.49
C VAL A 11 -14.14 -17.08 12.05
N ALA A 12 -14.87 -17.92 11.31
CA ALA A 12 -15.37 -17.59 9.97
C ALA A 12 -16.50 -16.53 9.99
N VAL A 13 -17.43 -16.59 10.95
CA VAL A 13 -18.51 -15.59 11.14
C VAL A 13 -17.93 -14.25 11.65
N LEU A 14 -16.91 -14.28 12.52
CA LEU A 14 -16.17 -13.09 13.00
C LEU A 14 -15.28 -12.45 11.92
N LEU A 15 -14.95 -13.20 10.86
CA LEU A 15 -14.27 -12.72 9.66
C LEU A 15 -15.25 -12.10 8.63
N LEU A 16 -16.54 -12.43 8.65
CA LEU A 16 -17.51 -12.01 7.62
C LEU A 16 -18.63 -11.04 8.07
N MET A 17 -18.92 -10.88 9.36
CA MET A 17 -20.04 -10.03 9.81
C MET A 17 -19.60 -8.60 10.19
N PRO A 18 -20.16 -7.55 9.56
CA PRO A 18 -20.07 -6.18 10.04
C PRO A 18 -21.22 -5.95 11.03
N ALA A 19 -20.92 -5.71 12.30
CA ALA A 19 -21.97 -5.46 13.29
C ALA A 19 -21.79 -4.09 13.94
N THR A 20 -22.35 -3.08 13.30
CA THR A 20 -22.92 -1.92 13.98
C THR A 20 -24.07 -2.40 14.86
N ALA A 21 -23.94 -2.27 16.18
CA ALA A 21 -25.04 -1.97 17.08
C ALA A 21 -24.49 -1.77 18.49
N THR A 22 -24.32 -0.51 18.82
CA THR A 22 -24.30 0.01 20.19
C THR A 22 -25.42 -0.60 21.02
N LEU A 23 -25.12 -1.10 22.21
CA LEU A 23 -26.08 -1.03 23.33
C LEU A 23 -25.34 -0.83 24.65
N ARG A 24 -25.41 0.45 25.03
CA ARG A 24 -25.31 1.06 26.35
C ARG A 24 -26.05 0.22 27.40
N THR A 25 -25.33 -0.31 28.38
CA THR A 25 -25.86 -0.46 29.73
C THR A 25 -24.81 -0.05 30.76
N ARG A 26 -25.34 0.63 31.77
CA ARG A 26 -24.70 1.48 32.75
C ARG A 26 -24.63 0.70 34.06
N SER A 27 -23.45 0.47 34.62
CA SER A 27 -23.27 0.52 36.08
C SER A 27 -21.78 0.65 36.45
N PRO A 28 -21.43 1.40 37.50
CA PRO A 28 -20.07 1.83 37.79
C PRO A 28 -19.49 1.13 39.01
N SER A 29 -18.31 0.53 38.88
CA SER A 29 -17.39 0.41 40.02
C SER A 29 -16.00 -0.06 39.58
N VAL A 30 -15.07 0.89 39.71
CA VAL A 30 -13.61 0.78 39.95
C VAL A 30 -12.85 -0.17 39.01
N LEU A 31 -12.18 0.41 38.00
CA LEU A 31 -11.15 -0.26 37.21
C LEU A 31 -9.78 0.40 37.46
N PRO A 32 -8.72 -0.38 37.71
CA PRO A 32 -7.36 0.13 37.73
C PRO A 32 -6.99 0.62 36.32
N ALA A 33 -6.08 1.59 36.26
CA ALA A 33 -5.59 2.21 35.04
C ALA A 33 -4.96 1.18 34.09
N PHE A 34 -5.79 0.50 33.29
CA PHE A 34 -5.34 -0.21 32.10
C PHE A 34 -4.85 0.85 31.11
N VAL A 35 -3.53 0.88 30.90
CA VAL A 35 -2.95 1.34 29.64
C VAL A 35 -3.79 0.68 28.55
N SER A 36 -4.58 1.50 27.86
CA SER A 36 -5.50 1.03 26.84
C SER A 36 -4.66 0.47 25.70
N LEU A 37 -4.31 -0.81 25.77
CA LEU A 37 -3.83 -1.54 24.62
C LEU A 37 -4.91 -1.35 23.55
N PRO A 38 -4.58 -0.82 22.37
CA PRO A 38 -5.56 -0.68 21.30
C PRO A 38 -6.16 -2.06 21.08
N SER A 39 -7.46 -2.17 21.31
CA SER A 39 -8.17 -3.43 21.20
C SER A 39 -7.85 -4.04 19.82
N ALA A 40 -7.44 -5.31 19.79
CA ALA A 40 -7.11 -6.06 18.57
C ALA A 40 -7.96 -5.75 17.32
N PRO A 41 -9.29 -5.50 17.40
CA PRO A 41 -10.09 -5.05 16.25
C PRO A 41 -9.65 -3.70 15.63
N GLN A 42 -9.15 -2.74 16.41
CA GLN A 42 -8.71 -1.43 15.92
C GLN A 42 -7.41 -1.52 15.13
N LEU A 43 -6.48 -2.38 15.58
CA LEU A 43 -5.22 -2.64 14.86
C LEU A 43 -5.49 -3.39 13.55
N ARG A 44 -6.40 -4.37 13.57
CA ARG A 44 -6.86 -5.09 12.37
C ARG A 44 -7.53 -4.16 11.36
N ASN A 45 -8.44 -3.29 11.80
CA ASN A 45 -9.12 -2.36 10.91
C ASN A 45 -8.13 -1.35 10.31
N ARG A 46 -7.18 -0.85 11.10
CA ARG A 46 -6.09 0.01 10.60
C ARG A 46 -5.21 -0.69 9.57
N LEU A 47 -4.86 -1.96 9.78
CA LEU A 47 -4.08 -2.75 8.83
C LEU A 47 -4.87 -3.03 7.55
N MET A 48 -6.13 -3.43 7.66
CA MET A 48 -7.03 -3.68 6.51
C MET A 48 -7.20 -2.42 5.67
N HIS A 49 -7.51 -1.28 6.31
CA HIS A 49 -7.59 0.00 5.62
C HIS A 49 -6.26 0.42 4.99
N ARG A 50 -5.11 0.11 5.62
CA ARG A 50 -3.80 0.36 5.01
C ARG A 50 -3.57 -0.49 3.76
N LEU A 51 -3.94 -1.77 3.79
CA LEU A 51 -3.80 -2.69 2.66
C LEU A 51 -4.72 -2.30 1.49
N LEU A 52 -6.00 -2.02 1.78
CA LEU A 52 -6.96 -1.56 0.77
C LEU A 52 -6.53 -0.21 0.17
N ARG A 53 -6.06 0.72 0.99
CA ARG A 53 -5.50 2.00 0.50
C ARG A 53 -4.24 1.81 -0.34
N ARG A 54 -3.38 0.84 0.01
CA ARG A 54 -2.20 0.49 -0.79
C ARG A 54 -2.61 -0.07 -2.16
N GLN A 55 -3.53 -1.03 -2.20
CA GLN A 55 -4.05 -1.57 -3.46
C GLN A 55 -4.71 -0.49 -4.32
N ALA A 56 -5.52 0.38 -3.71
CA ALA A 56 -6.14 1.49 -4.42
C ALA A 56 -5.08 2.43 -5.02
N ARG A 57 -4.02 2.77 -4.27
CA ARG A 57 -2.90 3.58 -4.76
C ARG A 57 -2.16 2.91 -5.91
N ASP A 58 -1.85 1.62 -5.79
CA ASP A 58 -1.17 0.87 -6.84
C ASP A 58 -2.02 0.80 -8.11
N SER A 59 -3.33 0.60 -7.97
CA SER A 59 -4.26 0.62 -9.11
C SER A 59 -4.30 1.97 -9.81
N ARG A 60 -4.26 3.08 -9.05
CA ARG A 60 -4.23 4.44 -9.59
C ARG A 60 -2.90 4.73 -10.29
N ARG A 61 -1.77 4.29 -9.71
CA ARG A 61 -0.43 4.43 -10.30
C ARG A 61 -0.33 3.72 -11.65
N ARG A 62 -0.78 2.46 -11.73
CA ARG A 62 -0.82 1.71 -13.00
C ARG A 62 -1.73 2.36 -14.04
N ARG A 63 -2.88 2.92 -13.62
CA ARG A 63 -3.76 3.68 -14.51
C ARG A 63 -3.11 4.97 -14.99
N SER A 64 -2.38 5.71 -14.14
CA SER A 64 -1.68 6.92 -14.57
C SER A 64 -0.56 6.62 -15.57
N LEU A 65 0.16 5.49 -15.42
CA LEU A 65 1.14 5.06 -16.43
C LEU A 65 0.48 4.79 -17.78
N ARG A 66 -0.63 4.05 -17.80
CA ARG A 66 -1.40 3.79 -19.02
C ARG A 66 -1.93 5.07 -19.67
N LEU A 67 -2.38 6.04 -18.87
CA LEU A 67 -2.81 7.34 -19.37
C LEU A 67 -1.67 8.09 -20.06
N VAL A 68 -0.50 8.17 -19.43
CA VAL A 68 0.65 8.88 -20.01
C VAL A 68 1.16 8.16 -21.25
N ASP A 69 1.17 6.83 -21.25
CA ASP A 69 1.54 6.00 -22.41
C ASP A 69 0.60 6.22 -23.60
N ALA A 70 -0.71 6.20 -23.37
CA ALA A 70 -1.70 6.55 -24.39
C ALA A 70 -1.47 7.98 -24.91
N MET A 71 -1.22 8.94 -24.02
CA MET A 71 -0.96 10.33 -24.42
C MET A 71 0.30 10.45 -25.29
N VAL A 72 1.36 9.71 -25.00
CA VAL A 72 2.57 9.66 -25.84
C VAL A 72 2.27 9.05 -27.21
N CYS A 73 1.48 7.98 -27.28
CA CYS A 73 1.04 7.39 -28.55
C CYS A 73 0.26 8.40 -29.40
N GLU A 74 -0.71 9.10 -28.81
CA GLU A 74 -1.53 10.11 -29.51
C GLU A 74 -0.69 11.30 -29.99
N LEU A 75 0.25 11.78 -29.17
CA LEU A 75 1.19 12.84 -29.56
C LEU A 75 2.09 12.40 -30.72
N ARG A 76 2.56 11.14 -30.72
CA ARG A 76 3.35 10.57 -31.83
C ARG A 76 2.53 10.36 -33.09
N ALA A 77 1.24 10.14 -32.96
CA ALA A 77 0.28 10.12 -34.07
C ALA A 77 0.00 11.52 -34.64
N GLY A 78 0.56 12.58 -34.04
CA GLY A 78 0.47 13.96 -34.53
C GLY A 78 -0.68 14.77 -33.93
N LEU A 79 -1.39 14.24 -32.92
CA LEU A 79 -2.42 15.02 -32.24
C LEU A 79 -1.81 16.17 -31.43
N ALA A 80 -2.52 17.30 -31.42
CA ALA A 80 -2.18 18.42 -30.55
C ALA A 80 -2.27 18.01 -29.06
N PRO A 81 -1.44 18.58 -28.16
CA PRO A 81 -1.37 18.16 -26.75
C PRO A 81 -2.72 18.06 -26.03
N ARG A 82 -3.61 19.05 -26.23
CA ARG A 82 -4.95 19.07 -25.62
C ARG A 82 -5.82 17.93 -26.14
N ALA A 83 -5.77 17.66 -27.44
CA ALA A 83 -6.51 16.55 -28.05
C ALA A 83 -5.95 15.19 -27.61
N ALA A 84 -4.63 15.05 -27.54
CA ALA A 84 -3.97 13.84 -27.05
C ALA A 84 -4.33 13.55 -25.58
N LEU A 85 -4.40 14.57 -24.71
CA LEU A 85 -4.84 14.39 -23.32
C LEU A 85 -6.31 13.93 -23.26
N LEU A 86 -7.20 14.55 -24.03
CA LEU A 86 -8.61 14.17 -24.07
C LEU A 86 -8.79 12.73 -24.58
N ALA A 87 -8.11 12.37 -25.67
CA ALA A 87 -8.10 11.02 -26.22
C ALA A 87 -7.55 9.99 -25.21
N ALA A 88 -6.43 10.30 -24.55
CA ALA A 88 -5.88 9.42 -23.53
C ALA A 88 -6.85 9.24 -22.35
N THR A 89 -7.55 10.30 -21.92
CA THR A 89 -8.53 10.20 -20.83
C THR A 89 -9.78 9.40 -21.19
N SER A 90 -10.19 9.38 -22.46
CA SER A 90 -11.36 8.61 -22.90
C SER A 90 -11.13 7.10 -22.91
N THR A 91 -9.87 6.65 -22.94
CA THR A 91 -9.51 5.22 -22.79
C THR A 91 -9.69 4.68 -21.38
N LEU A 92 -9.85 5.56 -20.38
CA LEU A 92 -9.98 5.16 -18.97
C LEU A 92 -11.44 4.93 -18.59
N THR A 93 -11.72 3.76 -18.00
CA THR A 93 -13.05 3.46 -17.42
C THR A 93 -13.36 4.32 -16.20
N GLU A 94 -12.35 4.69 -15.41
CA GLU A 94 -12.48 5.57 -14.26
C GLU A 94 -11.63 6.83 -14.46
N PRO A 95 -12.22 8.04 -14.30
CA PRO A 95 -11.52 9.29 -14.58
C PRO A 95 -10.39 9.54 -13.57
N LEU A 96 -9.18 9.78 -14.08
CA LEU A 96 -8.01 10.14 -13.28
C LEU A 96 -7.71 11.65 -13.26
N CYS A 97 -7.97 12.36 -14.34
CA CYS A 97 -7.61 13.79 -14.45
C CYS A 97 -8.80 14.64 -14.90
N PRO A 98 -9.92 14.66 -14.14
CA PRO A 98 -11.13 15.36 -14.56
C PRO A 98 -10.92 16.87 -14.69
N ARG A 99 -10.07 17.49 -13.86
CA ARG A 99 -9.79 18.93 -13.97
C ARG A 99 -8.92 19.21 -15.19
N ALA A 100 -7.90 18.38 -15.42
CA ALA A 100 -7.03 18.54 -16.59
C ALA A 100 -7.80 18.34 -17.90
N ALA A 101 -8.70 17.35 -17.96
CA ALA A 101 -9.57 17.14 -19.11
C ALA A 101 -10.50 18.34 -19.35
N ALA A 102 -11.13 18.87 -18.29
CA ALA A 102 -11.96 20.07 -18.41
C ALA A 102 -11.15 21.29 -18.87
N ALA A 103 -9.95 21.51 -18.31
CA ALA A 103 -9.06 22.59 -18.74
C ALA A 103 -8.61 22.42 -20.20
N ALA A 104 -8.34 21.19 -20.65
CA ALA A 104 -7.99 20.93 -22.04
C ALA A 104 -9.15 21.25 -22.99
N ALA A 105 -10.38 20.84 -22.64
CA ALA A 105 -11.59 21.07 -23.44
C ALA A 105 -12.01 22.55 -23.49
N LEU A 106 -11.83 23.29 -22.39
CA LEU A 106 -12.28 24.69 -22.25
C LEU A 106 -11.18 25.72 -22.55
N GLY A 107 -9.98 25.29 -22.96
CA GLY A 107 -8.86 26.20 -23.22
C GLY A 107 -8.21 26.78 -21.96
N GLY A 108 -8.43 26.17 -20.79
CA GLY A 108 -7.80 26.56 -19.53
C GLY A 108 -6.34 26.12 -19.38
N ASP A 109 -5.77 26.40 -18.20
CA ASP A 109 -4.43 25.97 -17.81
C ASP A 109 -4.42 24.48 -17.42
N VAL A 110 -3.88 23.65 -18.32
CA VAL A 110 -3.81 22.20 -18.14
C VAL A 110 -2.74 21.82 -17.11
N ALA A 111 -1.63 22.57 -17.02
CA ALA A 111 -0.53 22.24 -16.13
C ALA A 111 -0.91 22.42 -14.65
N SER A 112 -1.60 23.50 -14.29
CA SER A 112 -2.12 23.66 -12.92
C SER A 112 -3.23 22.65 -12.59
N ALA A 113 -4.11 22.36 -13.54
CA ALA A 113 -5.17 21.36 -13.37
C ALA A 113 -4.61 19.94 -13.14
N LEU A 114 -3.56 19.55 -13.87
CA LEU A 114 -2.83 18.29 -13.65
C LEU A 114 -2.24 18.21 -12.25
N ARG A 115 -1.66 19.31 -11.73
CA ARG A 115 -1.13 19.35 -10.35
C ARG A 115 -2.24 19.22 -9.30
N ALA A 116 -3.40 19.84 -9.54
CA ALA A 116 -4.55 19.73 -8.65
C ALA A 116 -5.09 18.28 -8.61
N ASP A 117 -5.20 17.63 -9.77
CA ASP A 117 -5.60 16.22 -9.87
C ASP A 117 -4.56 15.31 -9.19
N ALA A 118 -3.27 15.57 -9.43
CA ALA A 118 -2.15 14.87 -8.77
C ALA A 118 -2.22 14.94 -7.24
N ALA A 119 -2.46 16.13 -6.68
CA ALA A 119 -2.56 16.34 -5.23
C ALA A 119 -3.77 15.62 -4.63
N SER A 120 -4.92 15.67 -5.32
CA SER A 120 -6.15 15.01 -4.85
C SER A 120 -6.06 13.48 -4.85
N LEU A 121 -5.34 12.90 -5.82
CA LEU A 121 -5.23 11.45 -5.99
C LEU A 121 -3.95 10.85 -5.38
N GLY A 122 -2.97 11.68 -5.05
CA GLY A 122 -1.64 11.28 -4.59
C GLY A 122 -0.80 10.64 -5.71
N LEU A 123 -0.84 11.22 -6.91
CA LEU A 123 -0.19 10.70 -8.12
C LEU A 123 0.96 11.60 -8.57
N PRO A 124 2.21 11.36 -8.13
CA PRO A 124 3.35 12.22 -8.46
C PRO A 124 3.67 12.24 -9.96
N LEU A 125 3.33 11.17 -10.69
CA LEU A 125 3.52 11.10 -12.14
C LEU A 125 2.81 12.25 -12.87
N LEU A 126 1.60 12.61 -12.44
CA LEU A 126 0.83 13.71 -13.05
C LEU A 126 1.46 15.09 -12.81
N ILE A 127 2.22 15.24 -11.72
CA ILE A 127 3.04 16.45 -11.49
C ILE A 127 4.11 16.54 -12.58
N GLY A 128 4.80 15.43 -12.87
CA GLY A 128 5.78 15.35 -13.95
C GLY A 128 5.19 15.70 -15.31
N VAL A 129 4.00 15.19 -15.61
CA VAL A 129 3.26 15.54 -16.84
C VAL A 129 2.99 17.05 -16.91
N GLY A 130 2.51 17.66 -15.82
CA GLY A 130 2.27 19.11 -15.76
C GLY A 130 3.54 19.95 -15.92
N VAL A 131 4.69 19.46 -15.44
CA VAL A 131 5.99 20.11 -15.66
C VAL A 131 6.41 20.01 -17.13
N CYS A 132 6.37 18.81 -17.73
CA CYS A 132 6.66 18.63 -19.15
C CYS A 132 5.74 19.49 -20.03
N TRP A 133 4.47 19.60 -19.67
CA TRP A 133 3.49 20.45 -20.34
C TRP A 133 3.90 21.91 -20.30
N GLN A 134 4.17 22.46 -19.11
CA GLN A 134 4.54 23.86 -18.96
C GLN A 134 5.85 24.20 -19.68
N VAL A 135 6.84 23.30 -19.65
CA VAL A 135 8.09 23.47 -20.39
C VAL A 135 7.85 23.45 -21.90
N SER A 136 7.00 22.53 -22.39
CA SER A 136 6.63 22.48 -23.81
C SER A 136 5.92 23.75 -24.26
N GLU A 137 4.98 24.28 -23.46
CA GLU A 137 4.28 25.54 -23.76
C GLU A 137 5.21 26.76 -23.73
N SER A 138 6.20 26.81 -22.82
CA SER A 138 7.10 27.97 -22.72
C SER A 138 8.24 27.96 -23.72
N THR A 139 8.71 26.79 -24.15
CA THR A 139 9.88 26.64 -25.03
C THR A 139 9.54 26.20 -26.45
N GLY A 140 8.31 25.74 -26.70
CA GLY A 140 7.92 25.11 -27.96
C GLY A 140 8.51 23.71 -28.17
N ALA A 141 9.25 23.16 -27.20
CA ALA A 141 9.79 21.81 -27.28
C ALA A 141 8.65 20.77 -27.37
N GLY A 142 8.85 19.69 -28.14
CA GLY A 142 7.86 18.64 -28.30
C GLY A 142 7.53 17.95 -26.98
N LEU A 143 6.25 17.98 -26.58
CA LEU A 143 5.78 17.36 -25.33
C LEU A 143 6.03 15.84 -25.28
N ALA A 144 5.99 15.17 -26.45
CA ALA A 144 6.13 13.73 -26.55
C ALA A 144 7.45 13.20 -25.97
N SER A 145 8.58 13.87 -26.24
CA SER A 145 9.90 13.41 -25.77
C SER A 145 10.05 13.54 -24.26
N GLY A 146 9.53 14.63 -23.67
CA GLY A 146 9.53 14.82 -22.21
C GLY A 146 8.71 13.76 -21.49
N LEU A 147 7.55 13.39 -22.05
CA LEU A 147 6.69 12.36 -21.49
C LEU A 147 7.23 10.94 -21.68
N ASP A 148 7.92 10.68 -22.79
CA ASP A 148 8.58 9.40 -23.03
C ASP A 148 9.69 9.17 -22.00
N GLN A 149 10.51 10.20 -21.74
CA GLN A 149 11.52 10.14 -20.68
C GLN A 149 10.90 9.94 -19.29
N LEU A 150 9.76 10.60 -19.04
CA LEU A 150 9.00 10.44 -17.80
C LEU A 150 8.47 9.00 -17.65
N LEU A 151 7.99 8.38 -18.73
CA LEU A 151 7.53 6.99 -18.74
C LEU A 151 8.68 6.01 -18.52
N VAL A 152 9.81 6.20 -19.19
CA VAL A 152 11.03 5.38 -18.99
C VAL A 152 11.42 5.40 -17.51
N THR A 153 11.49 6.60 -16.93
CA THR A 153 11.83 6.77 -15.50
C THR A 153 10.79 6.07 -14.60
N ALA A 154 9.50 6.24 -14.89
CA ALA A 154 8.44 5.67 -14.07
C ALA A 154 8.31 4.13 -14.21
N ARG A 155 8.69 3.56 -15.36
CA ARG A 155 8.78 2.11 -15.61
C ARG A 155 10.00 1.49 -14.93
N ALA A 156 11.16 2.16 -14.99
CA ALA A 156 12.36 1.72 -14.27
C ALA A 156 12.09 1.59 -12.75
N ASP A 157 11.34 2.53 -12.17
CA ASP A 157 10.87 2.44 -10.78
C ASP A 157 9.98 1.21 -10.52
N GLU A 158 9.20 0.74 -11.50
CA GLU A 158 8.41 -0.49 -11.39
C GLU A 158 9.26 -1.74 -11.50
N GLU A 159 10.23 -1.75 -12.40
CA GLU A 159 11.16 -2.86 -12.59
C GLU A 159 12.01 -3.10 -11.34
N VAL A 160 12.58 -2.04 -10.75
CA VAL A 160 13.33 -2.15 -9.49
C VAL A 160 12.46 -2.75 -8.37
N ARG A 161 11.20 -2.34 -8.27
CA ARG A 161 10.26 -2.91 -7.28
C ARG A 161 9.96 -4.38 -7.55
N ALA A 162 9.79 -4.75 -8.81
CA ALA A 162 9.55 -6.13 -9.22
C ALA A 162 10.78 -7.01 -8.94
N GLU A 163 11.98 -6.50 -9.21
CA GLU A 163 13.24 -7.19 -8.93
C GLU A 163 13.45 -7.39 -7.44
N VAL A 164 13.28 -6.35 -6.61
CA VAL A 164 13.32 -6.48 -5.15
C VAL A 164 12.27 -7.48 -4.66
N ALA A 165 11.07 -7.48 -5.24
CA ALA A 165 10.05 -8.46 -4.88
C ALA A 165 10.47 -9.90 -5.24
N GLY A 166 11.14 -10.09 -6.38
CA GLY A 166 11.70 -11.36 -6.84
C GLY A 166 12.84 -11.85 -5.95
N GLN A 167 13.81 -11.00 -5.62
CA GLN A 167 14.93 -11.35 -4.74
C GLN A 167 14.45 -11.72 -3.32
N LEU A 168 13.38 -11.07 -2.84
CA LEU A 168 12.76 -11.39 -1.55
C LEU A 168 11.83 -12.62 -1.58
N ALA A 169 11.60 -13.25 -2.74
CA ALA A 169 10.71 -14.41 -2.82
C ALA A 169 11.24 -15.59 -2.00
N ALA A 170 12.53 -15.90 -2.12
CA ALA A 170 13.18 -16.98 -1.36
C ALA A 170 13.22 -16.71 0.16
N PRO A 171 13.70 -15.54 0.64
CA PRO A 171 13.60 -15.16 2.05
C PRO A 171 12.17 -15.18 2.61
N ARG A 172 11.17 -14.80 1.80
CA ARG A 172 9.76 -14.87 2.22
C ARG A 172 9.25 -16.30 2.31
N ALA A 173 9.70 -17.19 1.42
CA ALA A 173 9.31 -18.60 1.45
C ALA A 173 9.84 -19.29 2.72
N THR A 174 11.11 -19.06 3.08
CA THR A 174 11.70 -19.62 4.32
C THR A 174 11.05 -19.03 5.56
N ALA A 175 10.83 -17.71 5.59
CA ALA A 175 10.12 -17.06 6.69
C ALA A 175 8.70 -17.62 6.87
N ARG A 176 7.97 -17.89 5.77
CA ARG A 176 6.64 -18.53 5.83
C ARG A 176 6.72 -19.95 6.37
N LEU A 177 7.71 -20.73 5.95
CA LEU A 177 7.91 -22.10 6.45
C LEU A 177 8.18 -22.10 7.95
N LEU A 178 9.10 -21.25 8.41
CA LEU A 178 9.41 -21.09 9.83
C LEU A 178 8.21 -20.56 10.63
N ALA A 179 7.38 -19.68 10.05
CA ALA A 179 6.18 -19.16 10.70
C ALA A 179 5.05 -20.20 10.83
N VAL A 180 5.02 -21.22 9.97
CA VAL A 180 4.02 -22.31 10.03
C VAL A 180 4.49 -23.44 10.96
N LEU A 181 5.79 -23.57 11.19
CA LEU A 181 6.37 -24.61 12.06
C LEU A 181 5.75 -24.69 13.48
N PRO A 182 5.44 -23.57 14.18
CA PRO A 182 4.80 -23.61 15.50
C PRO A 182 3.40 -24.23 15.45
N LEU A 183 2.64 -24.03 14.37
CA LEU A 183 1.33 -24.66 14.20
C LEU A 183 1.45 -26.17 14.09
N PHE A 184 2.45 -26.66 13.34
CA PHE A 184 2.74 -28.09 13.29
C PHE A 184 3.14 -28.65 14.66
N GLY A 185 3.96 -27.92 15.41
CA GLY A 185 4.33 -28.31 16.78
C GLY A 185 3.12 -28.43 17.72
N LEU A 186 2.18 -27.48 17.65
CA LEU A 186 0.93 -27.54 18.41
C LEU A 186 0.04 -28.70 17.98
N MET A 187 -0.03 -28.97 16.67
CA MET A 187 -0.82 -30.08 16.12
C MET A 187 -0.26 -31.43 16.59
N LEU A 188 1.06 -31.61 16.53
CA LEU A 188 1.72 -32.83 17.01
C LEU A 188 1.63 -32.99 18.54
N GLY A 189 1.80 -31.91 19.30
CA GLY A 189 1.66 -31.96 20.76
C GLY A 189 0.23 -32.34 21.20
N SER A 190 -0.78 -31.86 20.46
CA SER A 190 -2.18 -32.22 20.73
C SER A 190 -2.54 -33.64 20.29
N SER A 191 -1.94 -34.18 19.22
CA SER A 191 -2.15 -35.59 18.84
C SER A 191 -1.55 -36.57 19.85
N LEU A 192 -0.53 -36.15 20.60
CA LEU A 192 0.05 -36.91 21.71
C LEU A 192 -0.79 -36.83 23.02
N GLY A 193 -1.95 -36.16 23.00
CA GLY A 193 -2.85 -36.05 24.15
C GLY A 193 -2.47 -34.94 25.15
N VAL A 194 -1.44 -34.14 24.85
CA VAL A 194 -1.12 -32.95 25.64
C VAL A 194 -2.14 -31.86 25.30
N SER A 195 -2.47 -31.00 26.27
CA SER A 195 -3.31 -29.81 26.05
C SER A 195 -2.47 -28.52 25.99
N PRO A 196 -1.63 -28.31 24.96
CA PRO A 196 -0.69 -27.19 24.91
C PRO A 196 -1.40 -25.84 24.90
N LEU A 197 -2.56 -25.73 24.25
CA LEU A 197 -3.38 -24.52 24.26
C LEU A 197 -3.93 -24.18 25.65
N GLY A 198 -4.38 -25.21 26.39
CA GLY A 198 -4.86 -25.04 27.76
C GLY A 198 -3.75 -24.58 28.70
N TRP A 199 -2.53 -25.10 28.52
CA TRP A 199 -1.36 -24.67 29.29
C TRP A 199 -0.89 -23.27 28.89
N LEU A 200 -0.85 -22.93 27.59
CA LEU A 200 -0.43 -21.61 27.12
C LEU A 200 -1.35 -20.49 27.62
N LEU A 201 -2.66 -20.73 27.63
CA LEU A 201 -3.68 -19.75 28.00
C LEU A 201 -4.01 -19.77 29.51
N GLY A 202 -3.80 -20.90 30.17
CA GLY A 202 -4.18 -21.10 31.57
C GLY A 202 -3.04 -20.99 32.59
N SER A 203 -1.78 -20.88 32.16
CA SER A 203 -0.62 -20.83 33.08
C SER A 203 0.20 -19.53 32.96
N PRO A 204 0.76 -19.02 34.08
CA PRO A 204 1.67 -17.87 34.05
C PRO A 204 2.90 -18.09 33.15
N GLY A 205 3.42 -19.33 33.09
CA GLY A 205 4.52 -19.70 32.19
C GLY A 205 4.14 -19.61 30.71
N GLY A 206 2.92 -20.03 30.37
CA GLY A 206 2.36 -19.88 29.02
C GLY A 206 2.25 -18.43 28.57
N TRP A 207 1.87 -17.53 29.48
CA TRP A 207 1.77 -16.10 29.21
C TRP A 207 3.14 -15.46 28.98
N ALA A 208 4.17 -15.88 29.73
CA ALA A 208 5.55 -15.43 29.51
C ALA A 208 6.07 -15.82 28.12
N VAL A 209 5.80 -17.05 27.67
CA VAL A 209 6.17 -17.51 26.33
C VAL A 209 5.41 -16.75 25.23
N LEU A 210 4.11 -16.51 25.42
CA LEU A 210 3.30 -15.70 24.51
C LEU A 210 3.86 -14.27 24.39
N ALA A 211 4.18 -13.65 25.52
CA ALA A 211 4.77 -12.32 25.57
C ALA A 211 6.14 -12.28 24.87
N ALA A 212 6.98 -13.30 25.08
CA ALA A 212 8.28 -13.42 24.42
C ALA A 212 8.11 -13.53 22.89
N GLY A 213 7.22 -14.39 22.39
CA GLY A 213 6.98 -14.56 20.96
C GLY A 213 6.43 -13.29 20.29
N VAL A 214 5.50 -12.59 20.95
CA VAL A 214 5.00 -11.29 20.46
C VAL A 214 6.11 -10.24 20.49
N GLY A 215 6.96 -10.26 21.51
CA GLY A 215 8.12 -9.39 21.66
C GLY A 215 9.12 -9.56 20.50
N GLU A 216 9.48 -10.80 20.17
CA GLU A 216 10.40 -11.08 19.04
C GLU A 216 9.84 -10.62 17.71
N ILE A 217 8.53 -10.82 17.45
CA ILE A 217 7.87 -10.31 16.25
C ILE A 217 7.96 -8.77 16.21
N ALA A 218 7.68 -8.10 17.33
CA ALA A 218 7.74 -6.64 17.41
C ALA A 218 9.15 -6.10 17.17
N VAL A 219 10.17 -6.73 17.76
CA VAL A 219 11.59 -6.41 17.55
C VAL A 219 11.99 -6.63 16.09
N GLY A 220 11.58 -7.75 15.49
CA GLY A 220 11.83 -8.05 14.08
C GLY A 220 11.23 -7.00 13.14
N LEU A 221 9.96 -6.61 13.37
CA LEU A 221 9.31 -5.55 12.59
C LEU A 221 10.00 -4.19 12.78
N TRP A 222 10.40 -3.85 14.01
CA TRP A 222 11.12 -2.62 14.30
C TRP A 222 12.47 -2.57 13.58
N TRP A 223 13.23 -3.68 13.62
CA TRP A 223 14.52 -3.81 12.97
C TRP A 223 14.41 -3.67 11.44
N ILE A 224 13.47 -4.38 10.82
CA ILE A 224 13.21 -4.29 9.37
C ILE A 224 12.83 -2.86 8.99
N SER A 225 11.92 -2.24 9.73
CA SER A 225 11.49 -0.85 9.47
C SER A 225 12.67 0.12 9.57
N ARG A 226 13.58 -0.10 10.53
CA ARG A 226 14.78 0.71 10.69
C ARG A 226 15.80 0.51 9.57
N MET A 227 16.00 -0.70 9.08
CA MET A 227 16.86 -0.96 7.92
C MET A 227 16.34 -0.27 6.66
N VAL A 228 15.04 -0.40 6.37
CA VAL A 228 14.40 0.26 5.22
C VAL A 228 14.54 1.77 5.30
N ALA A 229 14.22 2.38 6.46
CA ALA A 229 14.34 3.82 6.67
C ALA A 229 15.80 4.34 6.59
N ARG A 230 16.80 3.46 6.73
CA ARG A 230 18.21 3.82 6.53
C ARG A 230 18.57 3.81 5.05
N ILE A 231 18.17 2.76 4.33
CA ILE A 231 18.39 2.62 2.88
C ILE A 231 17.73 3.78 2.12
N GLU A 232 16.49 4.14 2.47
CA GLU A 232 15.78 5.26 1.84
C GLU A 232 16.53 6.59 2.03
N ARG A 233 17.16 6.80 3.20
CA ARG A 233 17.95 8.02 3.47
C ARG A 233 19.24 8.06 2.65
N ASP A 234 19.93 6.93 2.51
CA ASP A 234 21.18 6.85 1.74
C ASP A 234 20.92 7.08 0.23
N LEU A 235 19.84 6.49 -0.31
CA LEU A 235 19.38 6.74 -1.69
C LEU A 235 19.09 8.21 -1.96
N MET A 236 18.39 8.88 -1.04
CA MET A 236 18.12 10.32 -1.17
C MET A 236 19.40 11.16 -1.03
N GLY A 237 20.41 10.68 -0.29
CA GLY A 237 21.71 11.32 -0.17
C GLY A 237 22.49 11.31 -1.49
N HIS A 238 22.51 10.20 -2.21
CA HIS A 238 23.18 10.10 -3.52
C HIS A 238 22.53 10.96 -4.60
N VAL A 239 21.19 11.03 -4.66
CA VAL A 239 20.48 11.88 -5.64
C VAL A 239 20.78 13.37 -5.43
N LYS A 240 20.85 13.83 -4.17
CA LYS A 240 21.22 15.22 -3.86
C LYS A 240 22.68 15.55 -4.16
N GLY A 241 23.59 14.57 -4.09
CA GLY A 241 25.00 14.74 -4.41
C GLY A 241 25.31 14.76 -5.90
N ALA A 242 24.44 14.19 -6.75
CA ALA A 242 24.63 14.08 -8.19
C ALA A 242 24.10 15.27 -9.01
N GLN A 243 23.51 16.29 -8.36
CA GLN A 243 23.08 17.51 -9.04
C GLN A 243 24.29 18.46 -9.21
N PRO A 244 24.84 18.66 -10.43
CA PRO A 244 25.90 19.63 -10.63
C PRO A 244 25.37 21.05 -10.35
N ARG A 245 26.19 21.85 -9.65
CA ARG A 245 25.96 23.27 -9.36
C ARG A 245 26.04 24.12 -10.61
#